data_AF-A0A836RM74-F1
#
_entry.id   AF-A0A836RM74-F1
#
_cell.length_a   1.000
_cell.length_b   1.000
_cell.length_c   1.000
_cell.angle_alpha   90.00
_cell.angle_beta   90.00
_cell.angle_gamma   90.00
#
_symmetry.space_group_name_H-M   'P 1'
#
loop_
_entity.id
_entity.type
_entity.pdbx_description
1 polymer ?
#
loop_
_entity_poly.entity_id
_entity_poly.type
_entity_poly.pdbx_seq_one_letter_code
_entity_poly.pdbx_strand_id
1 'polypeptide(L)'
;MEPGDDAAYRDRLHPQLRYEYNNLYHGRRAKRSIEGPQACTQARRMNPVIVRGRDFVAVKQQFRYYLAAPGKKAGSLWTQWIVFPVGKRYFISMDRVDSVNDSDGLFLRIDMPGHIRHRQGDTFSEIYLSYLALTNDDGGYRHGRIPAAAFFEDFPPDERFHYLRDRGRIPPRFIRAYRLRDPKSGKSGPWLAGMTLEPSVVYEAWCHQRGYVCMIEEFGGRPIRAGQSFSAAFIVGYFDSIEQMHNVYDDHKGYTALEVGPTGWKLTGHVKGPRQ
;
A
#
# COMPACT_ATOMS: atom_id res chain seq x y z
N MET A 1 -7.46 2.60 10.33
CA MET A 1 -6.67 2.89 11.55
C MET A 1 -6.36 4.39 11.59
N GLU A 2 -5.95 4.92 12.73
CA GLU A 2 -5.57 6.35 12.88
C GLU A 2 -4.33 6.48 13.79
N PRO A 3 -3.61 7.63 13.77
CA PRO A 3 -2.51 7.90 14.70
C PRO A 3 -3.00 8.00 16.16
N GLY A 4 -2.10 7.70 17.09
CA GLY A 4 -2.36 7.76 18.53
C GLY A 4 -2.47 6.39 19.17
N ASP A 5 -2.46 6.34 20.50
CA ASP A 5 -2.56 5.10 21.27
C ASP A 5 -4.01 4.75 21.66
N ASP A 6 -4.18 3.50 22.11
CA ASP A 6 -5.43 2.93 22.63
C ASP A 6 -5.39 2.66 24.14
N ALA A 7 -4.40 3.18 24.88
CA ALA A 7 -4.12 2.79 26.26
C ALA A 7 -5.31 3.01 27.20
N ALA A 8 -6.05 4.11 27.01
CA ALA A 8 -7.22 4.47 27.80
C ALA A 8 -8.42 3.51 27.67
N TYR A 9 -8.40 2.60 26.69
CA TYR A 9 -9.51 1.67 26.45
C TYR A 9 -9.07 0.29 25.93
N ARG A 10 -7.78 -0.04 26.08
CA ARG A 10 -7.16 -1.25 25.50
C ARG A 10 -7.74 -2.55 26.07
N ASP A 11 -8.07 -2.54 27.35
CA ASP A 11 -8.73 -3.63 28.07
C ASP A 11 -10.11 -3.97 27.47
N ARG A 12 -10.81 -2.96 26.96
CA ARG A 12 -12.12 -3.08 26.29
C ARG A 12 -12.04 -3.38 24.80
N LEU A 13 -10.84 -3.36 24.19
CA LEU A 13 -10.68 -3.66 22.77
C LEU A 13 -10.81 -5.16 22.50
N HIS A 14 -11.56 -5.47 21.44
CA HIS A 14 -11.50 -6.79 20.82
C HIS A 14 -10.04 -7.11 20.43
N PRO A 15 -9.52 -8.33 20.67
CA PRO A 15 -8.12 -8.66 20.41
C PRO A 15 -7.64 -8.34 18.99
N GLN A 16 -8.51 -8.54 17.99
CA GLN A 16 -8.20 -8.24 16.58
C GLN A 16 -8.08 -6.73 16.25
N LEU A 17 -8.44 -5.83 17.17
CA LEU A 17 -8.27 -4.39 17.01
C LEU A 17 -7.03 -3.86 17.73
N ARG A 18 -6.41 -4.65 18.61
CA ARG A 18 -5.25 -4.22 19.38
C ARG A 18 -4.08 -4.01 18.45
N TYR A 19 -3.57 -2.78 18.42
CA TYR A 19 -2.33 -2.48 17.75
C TYR A 19 -1.18 -2.59 18.75
N GLU A 20 -0.17 -3.36 18.40
CA GLU A 20 1.05 -3.47 19.20
C GLU A 20 2.15 -2.66 18.53
N TYR A 21 2.90 -1.88 19.30
CA TYR A 21 4.03 -1.09 18.82
C TYR A 21 5.19 -1.22 19.81
N ASN A 22 6.31 -0.56 19.54
CA ASN A 22 7.60 -0.78 20.20
C ASN A 22 8.12 -2.21 20.00
N ASN A 23 7.95 -2.75 18.79
CA ASN A 23 8.41 -4.09 18.43
C ASN A 23 8.98 -4.10 17.00
N LEU A 24 9.56 -5.24 16.61
CA LEU A 24 10.13 -5.45 15.28
C LEU A 24 9.10 -5.38 14.15
N TYR A 25 7.81 -5.53 14.45
CA TYR A 25 6.75 -5.66 13.46
C TYR A 25 6.16 -4.32 13.03
N HIS A 26 6.06 -3.38 13.95
CA HIS A 26 5.28 -2.16 13.83
C HIS A 26 6.06 -0.88 14.17
N GLY A 27 7.32 -1.03 14.60
CA GLY A 27 8.16 0.08 15.00
C GLY A 27 7.64 0.79 16.25
N ARG A 28 8.11 2.01 16.52
CA ARG A 28 7.77 2.74 17.76
C ARG A 28 6.53 3.63 17.65
N ARG A 29 6.00 3.85 16.44
CA ARG A 29 4.90 4.80 16.22
C ARG A 29 3.57 4.22 16.72
N ALA A 30 3.00 4.88 17.73
CA ALA A 30 1.67 4.55 18.23
C ALA A 30 0.60 4.82 17.16
N LYS A 31 -0.24 3.80 16.94
CA LYS A 31 -1.43 3.84 16.08
C LYS A 31 -2.53 3.04 16.77
N ARG A 32 -3.78 3.25 16.36
CA ARG A 32 -4.91 2.49 16.88
C ARG A 32 -5.89 2.10 15.78
N SER A 33 -6.52 0.95 15.95
CA SER A 33 -7.59 0.50 15.07
C SER A 33 -8.89 1.16 15.48
N ILE A 34 -9.56 1.81 14.52
CA ILE A 34 -10.90 2.36 14.75
C ILE A 34 -12.00 1.34 14.43
N GLU A 35 -11.74 0.50 13.43
CA GLU A 35 -12.62 -0.52 12.89
C GLU A 35 -11.79 -1.69 12.40
N GLY A 36 -12.46 -2.83 12.28
CA GLY A 36 -11.86 -4.06 11.80
C GLY A 36 -12.93 -5.14 11.55
N PRO A 37 -12.52 -6.40 11.43
CA PRO A 37 -11.15 -6.88 11.60
C PRO A 37 -10.24 -6.57 10.41
N GLN A 38 -8.98 -6.99 10.49
CA GLN A 38 -8.07 -6.98 9.34
C GLN A 38 -8.65 -7.84 8.20
N ALA A 39 -9.07 -7.19 7.12
CA ALA A 39 -9.82 -7.84 6.03
C ALA A 39 -9.04 -8.99 5.39
N CYS A 40 -7.71 -8.86 5.20
CA CYS A 40 -6.92 -9.88 4.50
C CYS A 40 -6.89 -11.26 5.21
N THR A 41 -7.09 -11.32 6.53
CA THR A 41 -7.13 -12.59 7.27
C THR A 41 -8.54 -13.03 7.65
N GLN A 42 -9.49 -12.09 7.75
CA GLN A 42 -10.81 -12.36 8.28
C GLN A 42 -11.95 -12.30 7.26
N ALA A 43 -11.75 -11.70 6.08
CA ALA A 43 -12.78 -11.65 5.05
C ALA A 43 -13.15 -13.04 4.50
N ARG A 44 -12.24 -14.02 4.62
CA ARG A 44 -12.41 -15.42 4.18
C ARG A 44 -12.91 -15.51 2.73
N ARG A 45 -14.22 -15.67 2.52
CA ARG A 45 -14.85 -15.75 1.20
C ARG A 45 -15.61 -14.47 0.91
N MET A 46 -15.20 -13.77 -0.15
CA MET A 46 -15.92 -12.63 -0.71
C MET A 46 -16.79 -13.06 -1.88
N ASN A 47 -17.80 -12.24 -2.20
CA ASN A 47 -18.68 -12.41 -3.36
C ASN A 47 -18.34 -11.36 -4.42
N PRO A 48 -17.32 -11.59 -5.28
CA PRO A 48 -16.90 -10.61 -6.26
C PRO A 48 -17.95 -10.41 -7.36
N VAL A 49 -18.02 -9.19 -7.88
CA VAL A 49 -18.71 -8.88 -9.14
C VAL A 49 -17.69 -8.82 -10.26
N ILE A 50 -17.95 -9.53 -11.35
CA ILE A 50 -17.06 -9.60 -12.52
C ILE A 50 -17.67 -8.80 -13.67
N VAL A 51 -16.90 -7.89 -14.24
CA VAL A 51 -17.24 -7.18 -15.48
C VAL A 51 -16.28 -7.64 -16.57
N ARG A 52 -16.80 -8.06 -17.72
CA ARG A 52 -16.00 -8.45 -18.89
C ARG A 52 -16.23 -7.42 -19.98
N GLY A 53 -15.18 -6.69 -20.34
CA GLY A 53 -15.18 -5.80 -21.49
C GLY A 53 -14.55 -6.46 -22.72
N ARG A 54 -14.38 -5.69 -23.80
CA ARG A 54 -13.76 -6.18 -25.04
C ARG A 54 -12.28 -6.51 -24.86
N ASP A 55 -11.58 -5.71 -24.08
CA ASP A 55 -10.12 -5.70 -23.92
C ASP A 55 -9.69 -5.67 -22.44
N PHE A 56 -10.60 -6.03 -21.52
CA PHE A 56 -10.28 -6.14 -20.10
C PHE A 56 -11.23 -7.08 -19.35
N VAL A 57 -10.78 -7.57 -18.21
CA VAL A 57 -11.64 -8.16 -17.16
C VAL A 57 -11.47 -7.34 -15.90
N ALA A 58 -12.56 -7.05 -15.20
CA ALA A 58 -12.53 -6.35 -13.93
C ALA A 58 -13.25 -7.13 -12.84
N VAL A 59 -12.73 -7.01 -11.61
CA VAL A 59 -13.25 -7.65 -10.42
C VAL A 59 -13.50 -6.58 -9.37
N LYS A 60 -14.75 -6.48 -8.90
CA LYS A 60 -15.11 -5.68 -7.73
C LYS A 60 -15.25 -6.58 -6.53
N GLN A 61 -14.63 -6.19 -5.41
CA GLN A 61 -14.76 -6.86 -4.12
C GLN A 61 -15.11 -5.84 -3.06
N GLN A 62 -15.85 -6.28 -2.04
CA GLN A 62 -16.29 -5.41 -0.96
C GLN A 62 -16.26 -6.17 0.37
N PHE A 63 -15.92 -5.45 1.43
CA PHE A 63 -15.96 -5.95 2.80
C PHE A 63 -16.50 -4.87 3.72
N ARG A 64 -17.49 -5.22 4.55
CA ARG A 64 -18.02 -4.31 5.58
C ARG A 64 -17.38 -4.66 6.91
N TYR A 65 -16.68 -3.70 7.49
CA TYR A 65 -16.10 -3.85 8.82
C TYR A 65 -17.22 -4.02 9.85
N TYR A 66 -17.02 -4.94 10.79
CA TYR A 66 -18.03 -5.34 11.78
C TYR A 66 -17.53 -5.27 13.23
N LEU A 67 -16.25 -4.94 13.43
CA LEU A 67 -15.69 -4.59 14.74
C LEU A 67 -15.40 -3.09 14.78
N ALA A 68 -15.54 -2.48 15.95
CA ALA A 68 -15.17 -1.08 16.19
C ALA A 68 -14.53 -0.91 17.57
N ALA A 69 -13.64 0.08 17.69
CA ALA A 69 -13.10 0.51 18.97
C ALA A 69 -14.17 1.23 19.82
N PRO A 70 -14.04 1.27 21.15
CA PRO A 70 -14.92 2.05 22.03
C PRO A 70 -15.10 3.49 21.54
N GLY A 71 -16.36 3.94 21.44
CA GLY A 71 -16.71 5.28 20.94
C GLY A 71 -16.72 5.42 19.41
N LYS A 72 -16.35 4.38 18.65
CA LYS A 72 -16.48 4.32 17.18
C LYS A 72 -17.64 3.41 16.77
N LYS A 73 -18.07 3.54 15.52
CA LYS A 73 -19.13 2.73 14.89
C LYS A 73 -18.49 1.69 13.97
N ALA A 74 -19.03 0.47 13.94
CA ALA A 74 -18.71 -0.48 12.88
C ALA A 74 -19.60 -0.20 11.67
N GLY A 75 -19.14 -0.58 10.48
CA GLY A 75 -19.96 -0.59 9.27
C GLY A 75 -19.34 0.13 8.08
N SER A 76 -18.13 0.66 8.22
CA SER A 76 -17.40 1.22 7.07
C SER A 76 -17.24 0.16 5.97
N LEU A 77 -17.31 0.62 4.73
CA LEU A 77 -17.24 -0.25 3.56
C LEU A 77 -15.89 -0.09 2.87
N TRP A 78 -15.10 -1.15 2.85
CA TRP A 78 -13.97 -1.27 1.95
C TRP A 78 -14.46 -1.78 0.59
N THR A 79 -14.06 -1.11 -0.48
CA THR A 79 -14.31 -1.51 -1.86
C THR A 79 -12.98 -1.57 -2.60
N GLN A 80 -12.74 -2.68 -3.30
CA GLN A 80 -11.62 -2.81 -4.22
C GLN A 80 -12.13 -3.06 -5.65
N TRP A 81 -11.54 -2.35 -6.61
CA TRP A 81 -11.62 -2.70 -8.02
C TRP A 81 -10.25 -3.17 -8.50
N ILE A 82 -10.23 -4.20 -9.33
CA ILE A 82 -9.05 -4.69 -10.02
C ILE A 82 -9.41 -4.85 -11.49
N VAL A 83 -8.63 -4.23 -12.39
CA VAL A 83 -8.80 -4.29 -13.84
C VAL A 83 -7.56 -4.94 -14.45
N PHE A 84 -7.78 -5.97 -15.24
CA PHE A 84 -6.77 -6.70 -16.01
C PHE A 84 -6.93 -6.36 -17.50
N PRO A 85 -6.17 -5.39 -18.05
CA PRO A 85 -6.20 -5.08 -19.47
C PRO A 85 -5.49 -6.18 -20.28
N VAL A 86 -6.00 -6.48 -21.47
CA VAL A 86 -5.39 -7.43 -22.40
C VAL A 86 -3.98 -6.94 -22.81
N GLY A 87 -3.03 -7.87 -22.85
CA GLY A 87 -1.66 -7.60 -23.30
C GLY A 87 -0.80 -6.81 -22.33
N LYS A 88 -1.28 -6.53 -21.10
CA LYS A 88 -0.49 -5.89 -20.05
C LYS A 88 0.00 -6.93 -19.04
N ARG A 89 1.23 -6.75 -18.56
CA ARG A 89 1.84 -7.55 -17.48
C ARG A 89 1.57 -6.95 -16.09
N TYR A 90 0.66 -5.98 -16.02
CA TYR A 90 0.21 -5.32 -14.81
C TYR A 90 -1.31 -5.18 -14.82
N PHE A 91 -1.87 -5.04 -13.63
CA PHE A 91 -3.26 -4.67 -13.43
C PHE A 91 -3.34 -3.28 -12.80
N ILE A 92 -4.48 -2.62 -13.01
CA ILE A 92 -4.85 -1.38 -12.34
C ILE A 92 -5.76 -1.77 -11.19
N SER A 93 -5.54 -1.22 -10.01
CA SER A 93 -6.44 -1.44 -8.88
C SER A 93 -6.77 -0.14 -8.17
N MET A 94 -7.79 -0.19 -7.34
CA MET A 94 -8.19 0.92 -6.48
C MET A 94 -8.77 0.35 -5.20
N ASP A 95 -8.36 0.92 -4.08
CA ASP A 95 -8.93 0.67 -2.77
C ASP A 95 -9.62 1.94 -2.27
N ARG A 96 -10.86 1.80 -1.81
CA ARG A 96 -11.68 2.87 -1.26
C ARG A 96 -12.29 2.45 0.06
N VAL A 97 -12.32 3.37 1.01
CA VAL A 97 -13.05 3.21 2.28
C VAL A 97 -14.11 4.30 2.35
N ASP A 98 -15.37 3.89 2.44
CA ASP A 98 -16.49 4.75 2.82
C ASP A 98 -16.67 4.64 4.35
N SER A 99 -16.36 5.72 5.07
CA SER A 99 -16.24 5.73 6.54
C SER A 99 -17.57 6.06 7.22
N VAL A 100 -17.92 5.32 8.27
CA VAL A 100 -19.03 5.68 9.20
C VAL A 100 -18.57 6.47 10.41
N ASN A 101 -17.27 6.75 10.51
CA ASN A 101 -16.65 7.44 11.64
C ASN A 101 -15.99 8.75 11.22
N ASP A 102 -15.99 9.70 12.15
CA ASP A 102 -15.07 10.83 12.13
C ASP A 102 -13.66 10.39 12.60
N SER A 103 -12.63 10.97 12.00
CA SER A 103 -11.23 10.76 12.39
C SER A 103 -10.35 11.87 11.82
N ASP A 104 -9.39 12.35 12.61
CA ASP A 104 -8.44 13.38 12.18
C ASP A 104 -7.34 12.85 11.24
N GLY A 105 -7.18 11.53 11.14
CA GLY A 105 -6.12 10.91 10.35
C GLY A 105 -6.44 9.49 9.92
N LEU A 106 -7.61 9.25 9.32
CA LEU A 106 -7.99 7.88 8.94
C LEU A 106 -7.13 7.39 7.77
N PHE A 107 -6.52 6.22 7.92
CA PHE A 107 -5.79 5.53 6.85
C PHE A 107 -6.19 4.05 6.72
N LEU A 108 -6.02 3.53 5.51
CA LEU A 108 -6.05 2.10 5.20
C LEU A 108 -4.61 1.61 5.02
N ARG A 109 -4.31 0.45 5.62
CA ARG A 109 -3.03 -0.24 5.49
C ARG A 109 -3.15 -1.37 4.48
N ILE A 110 -2.19 -1.44 3.56
CA ILE A 110 -2.09 -2.46 2.51
C ILE A 110 -0.67 -3.00 2.39
N ASP A 111 -0.55 -4.20 1.81
CA ASP A 111 0.75 -4.77 1.43
C ASP A 111 1.02 -4.39 -0.04
N MET A 112 2.12 -3.68 -0.29
CA MET A 112 2.38 -3.11 -1.63
C MET A 112 3.88 -3.16 -2.01
N PRO A 113 4.26 -3.79 -3.15
CA PRO A 113 3.46 -4.71 -3.99
C PRO A 113 3.17 -6.07 -3.33
N GLY A 114 3.71 -6.32 -2.14
CA GLY A 114 3.64 -7.59 -1.42
C GLY A 114 4.94 -7.85 -0.66
N HIS A 115 4.93 -8.82 0.25
CA HIS A 115 6.13 -9.18 1.02
C HIS A 115 7.09 -10.08 0.23
N ILE A 116 8.39 -10.00 0.49
CA ILE A 116 9.42 -10.79 -0.20
C ILE A 116 9.97 -11.86 0.73
N ARG A 117 9.57 -13.11 0.51
CA ARG A 117 10.19 -14.26 1.18
C ARG A 117 11.53 -14.57 0.53
N HIS A 118 12.59 -14.66 1.34
CA HIS A 118 13.94 -14.94 0.86
C HIS A 118 14.77 -15.62 1.96
N ARG A 119 15.89 -16.20 1.57
CA ARG A 119 17.01 -16.58 2.43
C ARG A 119 18.27 -15.94 1.84
N GLN A 120 18.78 -14.91 2.50
CA GLN A 120 20.00 -14.20 2.06
C GLN A 120 19.92 -13.71 0.58
N GLY A 121 18.72 -13.34 0.12
CA GLY A 121 18.52 -12.73 -1.21
C GLY A 121 18.57 -13.73 -2.37
N ASP A 122 18.18 -14.98 -2.12
CA ASP A 122 18.02 -16.03 -3.14
C ASP A 122 16.89 -15.71 -4.14
N THR A 123 15.79 -15.11 -3.70
CA THR A 123 14.60 -14.83 -4.52
C THR A 123 14.52 -13.40 -5.08
N PHE A 124 15.38 -12.49 -4.62
CA PHE A 124 15.48 -11.13 -5.14
C PHE A 124 16.91 -10.60 -5.07
N SER A 125 17.28 -9.72 -6.01
CA SER A 125 18.63 -9.15 -6.07
C SER A 125 18.72 -7.72 -5.52
N GLU A 126 17.70 -6.91 -5.76
CA GLU A 126 17.64 -5.51 -5.35
C GLU A 126 16.19 -5.05 -5.17
N ILE A 127 16.00 -4.05 -4.32
CA ILE A 127 14.75 -3.30 -4.15
C ILE A 127 14.91 -1.92 -4.77
N TYR A 128 13.85 -1.43 -5.38
CA TYR A 128 13.75 -0.08 -5.89
C TYR A 128 12.65 0.70 -5.16
N LEU A 129 13.01 1.82 -4.55
CA LEU A 129 12.10 2.80 -3.98
C LEU A 129 12.33 4.15 -4.68
N SER A 130 11.35 4.64 -5.44
CA SER A 130 11.49 5.94 -6.14
C SER A 130 11.64 7.14 -5.19
N TYR A 131 11.27 6.95 -3.93
CA TYR A 131 11.29 7.94 -2.87
C TYR A 131 12.38 7.68 -1.82
N LEU A 132 13.37 6.81 -2.11
CA LEU A 132 14.42 6.44 -1.15
C LEU A 132 15.11 7.64 -0.48
N ALA A 133 15.40 8.69 -1.24
CA ALA A 133 16.03 9.91 -0.70
C ALA A 133 15.16 10.70 0.29
N LEU A 134 13.89 10.32 0.46
CA LEU A 134 12.93 10.93 1.39
C LEU A 134 12.61 10.02 2.58
N THR A 135 13.31 8.88 2.73
CA THR A 135 13.17 8.03 3.92
C THR A 135 13.97 8.59 5.10
N ASN A 136 13.75 8.07 6.31
CA ASN A 136 14.55 8.41 7.50
C ASN A 136 16.05 8.13 7.32
N ASP A 137 16.36 6.97 6.77
CA ASP A 137 17.72 6.51 6.47
C ASP A 137 17.68 5.82 5.10
N ASP A 138 18.46 6.35 4.17
CA ASP A 138 18.61 5.82 2.81
C ASP A 138 19.77 4.81 2.69
N GLY A 139 20.49 4.57 3.79
CA GLY A 139 21.63 3.66 3.84
C GLY A 139 22.83 4.09 3.02
N GLY A 140 22.89 5.34 2.57
CA GLY A 140 23.89 5.82 1.62
C GLY A 140 23.68 5.29 0.19
N TYR A 141 22.57 4.61 -0.08
CA TYR A 141 22.27 4.09 -1.40
C TYR A 141 21.85 5.21 -2.36
N ARG A 142 21.94 4.94 -3.66
CA ARG A 142 21.73 5.94 -4.72
C ARG A 142 20.74 5.42 -5.76
N HIS A 143 20.12 6.36 -6.48
CA HIS A 143 19.18 6.06 -7.56
C HIS A 143 18.00 5.17 -7.14
N GLY A 144 17.61 5.22 -5.86
CA GLY A 144 16.50 4.44 -5.33
C GLY A 144 16.77 2.94 -5.20
N ARG A 145 17.99 2.45 -5.42
CA ARG A 145 18.31 1.01 -5.45
C ARG A 145 18.96 0.55 -4.16
N ILE A 146 18.42 -0.51 -3.57
CA ILE A 146 18.89 -1.09 -2.32
C ILE A 146 19.26 -2.55 -2.58
N PRO A 147 20.50 -2.98 -2.34
CA PRO A 147 20.91 -4.37 -2.56
C PRO A 147 20.24 -5.31 -1.55
N ALA A 148 20.01 -6.58 -1.95
CA ALA A 148 19.42 -7.58 -1.05
C ALA A 148 20.19 -7.76 0.28
N ALA A 149 21.51 -7.53 0.28
CA ALA A 149 22.36 -7.58 1.46
C ALA A 149 21.93 -6.60 2.57
N ALA A 150 21.23 -5.51 2.24
CA ALA A 150 20.69 -4.58 3.24
C ALA A 150 19.58 -5.20 4.11
N PHE A 151 19.07 -6.38 3.74
CA PHE A 151 17.95 -7.08 4.38
C PHE A 151 18.37 -8.46 4.91
N PHE A 152 19.66 -8.69 5.17
CA PHE A 152 20.12 -9.98 5.70
C PHE A 152 19.88 -10.12 7.19
N GLU A 153 19.84 -9.00 7.91
CA GLU A 153 19.53 -8.92 9.33
C GLU A 153 18.21 -8.18 9.54
N ASP A 154 17.47 -8.59 10.56
CA ASP A 154 16.19 -8.00 10.95
C ASP A 154 16.38 -6.57 11.48
N PHE A 155 15.48 -5.66 11.09
CA PHE A 155 15.41 -4.30 11.61
C PHE A 155 13.95 -3.79 11.59
N PRO A 156 13.51 -2.97 12.57
CA PRO A 156 12.14 -2.50 12.65
C PRO A 156 11.80 -1.46 11.57
N PRO A 157 10.51 -1.23 11.28
CA PRO A 157 10.03 -0.28 10.28
C PRO A 157 10.65 1.11 10.33
N ASP A 158 10.89 1.64 11.53
CA ASP A 158 11.34 3.00 11.79
C ASP A 158 12.86 3.16 11.90
N GLU A 159 13.63 2.08 11.67
CA GLU A 159 15.09 2.13 11.63
C GLU A 159 15.59 2.63 10.27
N ARG A 160 15.12 2.03 9.16
CA ARG A 160 15.60 2.33 7.80
C ARG A 160 14.48 2.27 6.76
N PHE A 161 14.67 2.99 5.64
CA PHE A 161 13.76 2.99 4.48
C PHE A 161 12.28 3.30 4.80
N HIS A 162 12.05 4.05 5.87
CA HIS A 162 10.73 4.49 6.29
C HIS A 162 10.38 5.83 5.65
N TYR A 163 9.30 5.87 4.88
CA TYR A 163 8.67 7.09 4.41
C TYR A 163 7.51 7.48 5.33
N LEU A 164 7.47 8.76 5.69
CA LEU A 164 6.34 9.37 6.39
C LEU A 164 6.07 10.73 5.73
N ARG A 165 4.84 10.95 5.27
CA ARG A 165 4.45 12.15 4.52
C ARG A 165 4.82 13.44 5.25
N ASP A 166 4.65 13.45 6.57
CA ASP A 166 4.84 14.65 7.40
C ASP A 166 6.33 15.01 7.61
N ARG A 167 7.29 14.21 7.13
CA ARG A 167 8.74 14.51 7.25
C ARG A 167 9.25 15.48 6.20
N GLY A 168 8.48 15.76 5.15
CA GLY A 168 8.95 16.68 4.12
C GLY A 168 8.15 16.60 2.85
N ARG A 169 8.87 16.47 1.74
CA ARG A 169 8.29 16.63 0.41
C ARG A 169 7.51 15.37 0.01
N ILE A 170 6.42 15.59 -0.72
CA ILE A 170 5.74 14.52 -1.44
C ILE A 170 6.63 14.14 -2.64
N PRO A 171 7.01 12.86 -2.82
CA PRO A 171 7.83 12.45 -3.97
C PRO A 171 7.06 12.60 -5.29
N PRO A 172 7.76 12.82 -6.42
CA PRO A 172 7.13 12.93 -7.73
C PRO A 172 6.53 11.60 -8.22
N ARG A 173 7.08 10.47 -7.74
CA ARG A 173 6.60 9.12 -8.03
C ARG A 173 6.61 8.30 -6.75
N PHE A 174 5.61 7.43 -6.56
CA PHE A 174 5.57 6.47 -5.46
C PHE A 174 5.59 5.03 -6.02
N ILE A 175 6.80 4.56 -6.35
CA ILE A 175 7.06 3.25 -6.94
C ILE A 175 7.88 2.43 -5.95
N ARG A 176 7.42 1.20 -5.70
CA ARG A 176 8.03 0.21 -4.83
C ARG A 176 8.17 -1.08 -5.62
N ALA A 177 9.39 -1.56 -5.81
CA ALA A 177 9.62 -2.73 -6.62
C ALA A 177 10.78 -3.57 -6.08
N TYR A 178 10.83 -4.83 -6.49
CA TYR A 178 12.00 -5.67 -6.27
C TYR A 178 12.28 -6.50 -7.52
N ARG A 179 13.56 -6.71 -7.78
CA ARG A 179 14.01 -7.47 -8.93
C ARG A 179 14.07 -8.94 -8.56
N LEU A 180 13.25 -9.74 -9.23
CA LEU A 180 13.22 -11.18 -9.01
C LEU A 180 14.57 -11.81 -9.30
N ARG A 181 14.88 -12.86 -8.57
CA ARG A 181 16.02 -13.72 -8.80
C ARG A 181 15.55 -15.16 -8.77
N ASP A 182 15.99 -15.93 -9.76
CA ASP A 182 15.75 -17.38 -9.77
C ASP A 182 16.63 -18.04 -8.70
N PRO A 183 16.04 -18.72 -7.69
CA PRO A 183 16.81 -19.25 -6.56
C PRO A 183 17.69 -20.45 -6.91
N LYS A 184 17.49 -21.08 -8.09
CA LYS A 184 18.30 -22.23 -8.54
C LYS A 184 19.52 -21.80 -9.35
N SER A 185 19.33 -20.82 -10.24
CA SER A 185 20.32 -20.38 -11.21
C SER A 185 20.98 -19.04 -10.85
N GLY A 186 20.41 -18.29 -9.91
CA GLY A 186 20.87 -16.95 -9.54
C GLY A 186 20.58 -15.87 -10.59
N LYS A 187 19.94 -16.23 -11.72
CA LYS A 187 19.65 -15.28 -12.81
C LYS A 187 18.63 -14.23 -12.36
N SER A 188 18.88 -12.98 -12.76
CA SER A 188 17.93 -11.90 -12.54
C SER A 188 16.73 -12.05 -13.47
N GLY A 189 15.55 -11.90 -12.90
CA GLY A 189 14.27 -11.84 -13.60
C GLY A 189 13.74 -10.41 -13.72
N PRO A 190 12.44 -10.25 -14.04
CA PRO A 190 11.79 -8.96 -14.11
C PRO A 190 11.62 -8.33 -12.71
N TRP A 191 11.26 -7.06 -12.70
CA TRP A 191 10.79 -6.35 -11.51
C TRP A 191 9.33 -6.68 -11.24
N LEU A 192 8.98 -7.02 -10.00
CA LEU A 192 7.60 -6.90 -9.52
C LEU A 192 7.45 -5.55 -8.85
N ALA A 193 6.51 -4.75 -9.32
CA ALA A 193 6.32 -3.38 -8.87
C ALA A 193 4.90 -3.12 -8.38
N GLY A 194 4.80 -2.23 -7.41
CA GLY A 194 3.59 -1.60 -6.91
C GLY A 194 3.76 -0.09 -7.00
N MET A 195 2.76 0.58 -7.55
CA MET A 195 2.82 2.00 -7.89
C MET A 195 1.57 2.69 -7.38
N THR A 196 1.72 3.64 -6.46
CA THR A 196 0.60 4.46 -6.00
C THR A 196 0.53 5.71 -6.85
N LEU A 197 -0.55 5.84 -7.63
CA LEU A 197 -0.62 6.78 -8.75
C LEU A 197 -0.68 8.25 -8.30
N GLU A 198 -1.15 8.51 -7.08
CA GLU A 198 -1.14 9.82 -6.45
C GLU A 198 -0.29 9.79 -5.17
N PRO A 199 0.98 10.24 -5.21
CA PRO A 199 1.87 10.18 -4.06
C PRO A 199 1.35 10.90 -2.81
N SER A 200 0.56 11.96 -2.95
CA SER A 200 0.11 12.76 -1.81
C SER A 200 -0.88 12.04 -0.90
N VAL A 201 -1.52 10.95 -1.37
CA VAL A 201 -2.40 10.14 -0.53
C VAL A 201 -1.64 9.16 0.35
N VAL A 202 -0.39 8.83 0.05
CA VAL A 202 0.42 7.95 0.90
C VAL A 202 0.74 8.70 2.19
N TYR A 203 0.32 8.13 3.32
CA TYR A 203 0.58 8.66 4.66
C TYR A 203 1.92 8.15 5.19
N GLU A 204 2.14 6.84 5.12
CA GLU A 204 3.29 6.16 5.68
C GLU A 204 3.63 4.90 4.87
N ALA A 205 4.90 4.54 4.80
CA ALA A 205 5.35 3.39 4.04
C ALA A 205 6.68 2.87 4.59
N TRP A 206 6.79 1.58 4.87
CA TRP A 206 8.03 0.96 5.33
C TRP A 206 8.43 -0.25 4.50
N CYS A 207 9.74 -0.41 4.34
CA CYS A 207 10.40 -1.54 3.70
C CYS A 207 11.46 -2.05 4.69
N HIS A 208 11.13 -3.07 5.49
CA HIS A 208 12.02 -3.55 6.55
C HIS A 208 12.15 -5.06 6.55
N GLN A 209 13.16 -5.57 7.26
CA GLN A 209 13.42 -6.99 7.38
C GLN A 209 12.89 -7.54 8.72
N ARG A 210 12.09 -8.60 8.65
CA ARG A 210 11.62 -9.38 9.83
C ARG A 210 11.41 -10.86 9.49
N GLY A 211 12.49 -11.58 9.22
CA GLY A 211 12.50 -12.93 8.62
C GLY A 211 12.08 -12.98 7.14
N TYR A 212 11.50 -11.90 6.63
CA TYR A 212 11.23 -11.62 5.22
C TYR A 212 11.20 -10.09 5.04
N VAL A 213 11.31 -9.62 3.79
CA VAL A 213 11.16 -8.18 3.53
C VAL A 213 9.69 -7.82 3.57
N CYS A 214 9.30 -7.06 4.59
CA CYS A 214 7.96 -6.55 4.79
C CYS A 214 7.80 -5.19 4.11
N MET A 215 6.91 -5.14 3.12
CA MET A 215 6.52 -3.91 2.44
C MET A 215 5.06 -3.59 2.71
N ILE A 216 4.84 -2.56 3.53
CA ILE A 216 3.52 -2.04 3.86
C ILE A 216 3.44 -0.58 3.46
N GLU A 217 2.25 -0.19 3.03
CA GLU A 217 1.86 1.17 2.72
C GLU A 217 0.56 1.52 3.44
N GLU A 218 0.48 2.73 3.95
CA GLU A 218 -0.73 3.32 4.51
C GLU A 218 -1.11 4.53 3.66
N PHE A 219 -2.33 4.56 3.11
CA PHE A 219 -2.86 5.72 2.39
C PHE A 219 -4.05 6.34 3.12
N GLY A 220 -4.24 7.64 2.95
CA GLY A 220 -5.14 8.48 3.74
C GLY A 220 -4.36 9.35 4.72
N GLY A 221 -4.63 9.17 6.01
CA GLY A 221 -4.00 9.93 7.09
C GLY A 221 -4.40 11.40 7.07
N ARG A 222 -5.60 11.72 6.56
CA ARG A 222 -6.18 13.07 6.55
C ARG A 222 -7.49 13.06 7.34
N PRO A 223 -7.97 14.22 7.80
CA PRO A 223 -9.27 14.32 8.43
C PRO A 223 -10.38 13.83 7.51
N ILE A 224 -11.32 13.09 8.09
CA ILE A 224 -12.51 12.58 7.41
C ILE A 224 -13.71 12.67 8.35
N ARG A 225 -14.88 12.99 7.79
CA ARG A 225 -16.16 12.95 8.51
C ARG A 225 -16.92 11.66 8.19
N ALA A 226 -17.78 11.25 9.10
CA ALA A 226 -18.73 10.16 8.86
C ALA A 226 -19.54 10.43 7.58
N GLY A 227 -19.70 9.38 6.76
CA GLY A 227 -20.33 9.45 5.43
C GLY A 227 -19.38 9.85 4.30
N GLN A 228 -18.15 10.29 4.59
CA GLN A 228 -17.15 10.58 3.56
C GLN A 228 -16.31 9.34 3.21
N SER A 229 -15.49 9.50 2.18
CA SER A 229 -14.62 8.43 1.67
C SER A 229 -13.22 8.92 1.36
N PHE A 230 -12.25 8.01 1.40
CA PHE A 230 -10.93 8.21 0.81
C PHE A 230 -10.55 6.99 -0.02
N SER A 231 -9.68 7.18 -1.02
CA SER A 231 -9.24 6.12 -1.91
C SER A 231 -7.83 6.36 -2.46
N ALA A 232 -7.25 5.31 -3.01
CA ALA A 232 -6.01 5.35 -3.75
C ALA A 232 -6.11 4.39 -4.95
N ALA A 233 -5.49 4.77 -6.07
CA ALA A 233 -5.39 3.92 -7.26
C ALA A 233 -3.94 3.48 -7.45
N PHE A 234 -3.78 2.25 -7.93
CA PHE A 234 -2.49 1.58 -8.03
C PHE A 234 -2.29 0.89 -9.37
N ILE A 235 -1.02 0.71 -9.74
CA ILE A 235 -0.60 -0.27 -10.75
C ILE A 235 0.27 -1.31 -10.05
N VAL A 236 -0.01 -2.59 -10.30
CA VAL A 236 0.80 -3.71 -9.78
C VAL A 236 1.09 -4.70 -10.90
N GLY A 237 2.35 -5.08 -11.07
CA GLY A 237 2.72 -6.04 -12.11
C GLY A 237 4.20 -6.16 -12.39
N TYR A 238 4.51 -6.81 -13.51
CA TYR A 238 5.87 -7.13 -13.92
C TYR A 238 6.41 -6.18 -14.98
N PHE A 239 7.67 -5.76 -14.79
CA PHE A 239 8.37 -4.81 -15.66
C PHE A 239 9.81 -5.28 -15.92
N ASP A 240 10.32 -5.00 -17.11
CA ASP A 240 11.67 -5.42 -17.52
C ASP A 240 12.74 -4.41 -17.05
N SER A 241 12.37 -3.15 -16.83
CA SER A 241 13.29 -2.10 -16.37
C SER A 241 12.61 -1.05 -15.47
N ILE A 242 13.44 -0.30 -14.72
CA ILE A 242 12.99 0.86 -13.94
C ILE A 242 12.45 1.97 -14.86
N GLU A 243 13.05 2.15 -16.04
CA GLU A 243 12.57 3.10 -17.04
C GLU A 243 11.16 2.76 -17.51
N GLN A 244 10.89 1.49 -17.81
CA GLN A 244 9.54 1.04 -18.16
C GLN A 244 8.55 1.31 -17.02
N MET A 245 8.95 1.09 -15.76
CA MET A 245 8.14 1.43 -14.60
C MET A 245 7.84 2.93 -14.54
N HIS A 246 8.83 3.79 -14.79
CA HIS A 246 8.63 5.25 -14.79
C HIS A 246 7.70 5.70 -15.90
N ASN A 247 7.85 5.17 -17.11
CA ASN A 247 6.99 5.50 -18.24
C ASN A 247 5.53 5.13 -17.94
N VAL A 248 5.27 3.89 -17.49
CA VAL A 248 3.92 3.45 -17.13
C VAL A 248 3.35 4.26 -15.97
N TYR A 249 4.17 4.58 -14.97
CA TYR A 249 3.75 5.45 -13.87
C TYR A 249 3.32 6.83 -14.38
N ASP A 250 4.15 7.48 -15.20
CA ASP A 250 3.90 8.83 -15.67
C ASP A 250 2.68 8.93 -16.59
N ASP A 251 2.39 7.87 -17.35
CA ASP A 251 1.18 7.76 -18.17
C ASP A 251 -0.12 7.70 -17.33
N HIS A 252 -0.02 7.28 -16.05
CA HIS A 252 -1.19 6.99 -15.21
C HIS A 252 -1.23 7.77 -13.88
N LYS A 253 -0.25 8.62 -13.57
CA LYS A 253 -0.19 9.33 -12.28
C LYS A 253 -1.30 10.38 -12.12
N GLY A 254 -1.56 10.75 -10.87
CA GLY A 254 -2.49 11.81 -10.47
C GLY A 254 -3.90 11.34 -10.10
N TYR A 255 -4.19 10.05 -10.25
CA TYR A 255 -5.53 9.49 -10.01
C TYR A 255 -5.63 8.73 -8.68
N THR A 256 -6.81 8.80 -8.07
CA THR A 256 -7.10 8.16 -6.76
C THR A 256 -8.29 7.20 -6.82
N ALA A 257 -8.98 7.13 -7.97
CA ALA A 257 -10.18 6.34 -8.15
C ALA A 257 -10.18 5.59 -9.50
N LEU A 258 -11.08 4.61 -9.61
CA LEU A 258 -11.24 3.74 -10.78
C LEU A 258 -12.73 3.51 -11.00
N GLU A 259 -13.21 3.86 -12.20
CA GLU A 259 -14.57 3.59 -12.66
C GLU A 259 -14.55 2.48 -13.70
N VAL A 260 -15.46 1.54 -13.57
CA VAL A 260 -15.59 0.37 -14.44
C VAL A 260 -17.04 0.23 -14.86
N GLY A 261 -17.27 0.05 -16.16
CA GLY A 261 -18.58 -0.24 -16.74
C GLY A 261 -18.48 -1.29 -17.84
N PRO A 262 -19.62 -1.71 -18.43
CA PRO A 262 -19.63 -2.75 -19.47
C PRO A 262 -18.84 -2.36 -20.74
N THR A 263 -18.74 -1.07 -21.03
CA THR A 263 -18.12 -0.53 -22.25
C THR A 263 -16.66 -0.11 -22.07
N GLY A 264 -16.14 -0.10 -20.83
CA GLY A 264 -14.80 0.41 -20.56
C GLY A 264 -14.52 0.64 -19.08
N TRP A 265 -13.30 1.10 -18.81
CA TRP A 265 -12.87 1.55 -17.50
C TRP A 265 -12.04 2.82 -17.64
N LYS A 266 -11.92 3.59 -16.57
CA LYS A 266 -11.08 4.80 -16.54
C LYS A 266 -10.59 5.09 -15.13
N LEU A 267 -9.37 5.60 -15.04
CA LEU A 267 -8.87 6.24 -13.82
C LEU A 267 -9.59 7.58 -13.60
N THR A 268 -9.98 7.85 -12.36
CA THR A 268 -10.69 9.08 -11.96
C THR A 268 -10.17 9.60 -10.62
N GLY A 269 -10.81 10.64 -10.06
CA GLY A 269 -10.36 11.26 -8.81
C GLY A 269 -9.03 11.99 -8.97
N HIS A 270 -8.84 12.68 -10.10
CA HIS A 270 -7.62 13.41 -10.39
C HIS A 270 -7.39 14.51 -9.35
N VAL A 271 -6.30 14.43 -8.59
CA VAL A 271 -5.90 15.51 -7.68
C VAL A 271 -5.28 16.60 -8.53
N LYS A 272 -6.03 17.67 -8.79
CA LYS A 272 -5.43 18.87 -9.42
C LYS A 272 -4.38 19.40 -8.45
N GLY A 273 -3.10 19.33 -8.84
CA GLY A 273 -2.04 19.99 -8.09
C GLY A 273 -2.31 21.50 -7.99
N PRO A 274 -1.62 22.22 -7.09
CA PRO A 274 -1.54 23.66 -7.21
C PRO A 274 -1.07 23.99 -8.62
N ARG A 275 -1.73 24.93 -9.32
CA ARG A 275 -1.15 25.50 -10.54
C ARG A 275 0.24 26.00 -10.16
N GLN A 276 1.26 25.52 -10.87
CA GLN A 276 2.62 26.07 -10.77
C GLN A 276 2.59 27.55 -11.11
#